data_AF-A0A1V1NYB7-F1
#
_entry.id   AF-A0A1V1NYB7-F1
#
_cell.length_a   1.000
_cell.length_b   1.000
_cell.length_c   1.000
_cell.angle_alpha   90.00
_cell.angle_beta   90.00
_cell.angle_gamma   90.00
#
_symmetry.space_group_name_H-M   'P 1'
#
loop_
_entity.id
_entity.type
_entity.pdbx_description
1 polymer ?
#
loop_
_entity_poly.entity_id
_entity_poly.type
_entity_poly.pdbx_seq_one_letter_code
_entity_poly.pdbx_strand_id
1 'polypeptide(L)'
;PYITGRSYDLLKVKSFDDDEATVIQHFKGKGRNADRMGSILVEMKNGIRFKIGTGFTDKERNSPPPVGTIITFKYYGLTKSGVPKFASFLRVREQF
;
A
#
# COMPACT_ATOMS: atom_id res chain seq x y z
N PRO A 1 -2.09 -27.54 23.01
CA PRO A 1 -0.67 -27.42 23.45
C PRO A 1 -0.14 -26.06 22.98
N TYR A 2 0.77 -25.43 23.73
CA TYR A 2 1.36 -24.15 23.31
C TYR A 2 2.43 -24.39 22.23
N ILE A 3 2.41 -23.61 21.16
CA ILE A 3 3.36 -23.68 20.04
C ILE A 3 4.05 -22.33 19.91
N THR A 4 5.37 -22.32 19.85
CA THR A 4 6.15 -21.12 19.61
C THR A 4 6.10 -20.73 18.12
N GLY A 5 5.78 -19.47 17.82
CA GLY A 5 5.75 -18.93 16.46
C GLY A 5 4.35 -18.76 15.87
N ARG A 6 4.25 -18.70 14.54
CA ARG A 6 2.95 -18.62 13.86
C ARG A 6 2.32 -20.01 13.85
N SER A 7 1.11 -20.12 14.39
CA SER A 7 0.30 -21.35 14.36
C SER A 7 -1.08 -21.05 13.78
N TYR A 8 -1.69 -22.05 13.16
CA TYR A 8 -3.09 -22.01 12.74
C TYR A 8 -4.07 -22.05 13.93
N ASP A 9 -3.59 -22.45 15.11
CA ASP A 9 -4.41 -22.52 16.35
C ASP A 9 -4.69 -21.14 16.97
N LEU A 10 -3.95 -20.10 16.56
CA LEU A 10 -4.11 -18.74 17.07
C LEU A 10 -4.14 -17.72 15.93
N LEU A 11 -5.36 -17.29 15.57
CA LEU A 11 -5.60 -16.41 14.44
C LEU A 11 -5.77 -14.95 14.87
N LYS A 12 -5.15 -14.03 14.13
CA LYS A 12 -5.39 -12.60 14.27
C LYS A 12 -6.35 -12.12 13.19
N VAL A 13 -7.57 -11.79 13.58
CA VAL A 13 -8.57 -11.20 12.69
C VAL A 13 -8.59 -9.69 12.91
N LYS A 14 -8.52 -8.92 11.81
CA LYS A 14 -8.65 -7.46 11.82
C LYS A 14 -9.40 -7.02 10.57
N SER A 15 -10.43 -6.20 10.76
CA SER A 15 -11.05 -5.47 9.65
C SER A 15 -10.08 -4.42 9.10
N PHE A 16 -10.19 -4.16 7.80
CA PHE A 16 -9.49 -3.07 7.12
C PHE A 16 -10.52 -2.20 6.43
N ASP A 17 -10.15 -0.94 6.23
CA ASP A 17 -10.89 0.01 5.40
C ASP A 17 -10.12 0.21 4.10
N ASP A 18 -10.82 0.62 3.04
CA ASP A 18 -10.22 1.03 1.78
C ASP A 18 -10.57 2.47 1.42
N ASP A 19 -9.65 3.14 0.74
CA ASP A 19 -9.85 4.49 0.22
C ASP A 19 -8.96 4.71 -1.02
N GLU A 20 -9.10 5.88 -1.61
CA GLU A 20 -8.49 6.26 -2.87
C GLU A 20 -7.44 7.34 -2.71
N ALA A 21 -6.38 7.22 -3.51
CA ALA A 21 -5.34 8.24 -3.57
C ALA A 21 -4.76 8.34 -4.98
N THR A 22 -4.29 9.53 -5.32
CA THR A 22 -3.65 9.82 -6.61
C THR A 22 -2.14 9.62 -6.49
N VAL A 23 -1.54 8.92 -7.44
CA VAL A 23 -0.08 8.72 -7.50
C VAL A 23 0.61 10.03 -7.85
N ILE A 24 1.56 10.48 -7.03
CA ILE A 24 2.33 11.71 -7.26
C ILE A 24 3.73 11.40 -7.76
N GLN A 25 4.38 10.36 -7.22
CA GLN A 25 5.79 10.12 -7.48
C GLN A 25 6.17 8.66 -7.24
N HIS A 26 7.16 8.15 -7.98
CA HIS A 26 7.76 6.84 -7.75
C HIS A 26 9.10 6.95 -7.04
N PHE A 27 9.39 5.99 -6.17
CA PHE A 27 10.70 5.80 -5.55
C PHE A 27 11.28 4.46 -5.95
N LYS A 28 12.55 4.49 -6.36
CA LYS A 28 13.33 3.28 -6.65
C LYS A 28 13.49 2.44 -5.39
N GLY A 29 13.39 1.12 -5.54
CA GLY A 29 13.57 0.18 -4.44
C GLY A 29 15.03 0.01 -4.04
N LYS A 30 15.24 -0.75 -2.97
CA LYS A 30 16.56 -1.17 -2.48
C LYS A 30 16.56 -2.69 -2.29
N GLY A 31 17.74 -3.32 -2.20
CA GLY A 31 17.89 -4.77 -1.99
C GLY A 31 17.21 -5.57 -3.10
N ARG A 32 16.28 -6.47 -2.74
CA ARG A 32 15.49 -7.29 -3.69
C ARG A 32 14.75 -6.47 -4.77
N ASN A 33 14.51 -5.19 -4.52
CA ASN A 33 13.81 -4.30 -5.45
C ASN A 33 14.72 -3.19 -6.02
N ALA A 34 16.05 -3.38 -6.01
CA ALA A 34 16.99 -2.34 -6.44
C ALA A 34 16.70 -1.80 -7.86
N ASP A 35 16.36 -2.66 -8.82
CA ASP A 35 16.16 -2.26 -10.21
C ASP A 35 14.71 -1.92 -10.58
N ARG A 36 13.81 -1.87 -9.59
CA ARG A 36 12.37 -1.70 -9.81
C ARG A 36 11.72 -0.77 -8.80
N MET A 37 10.44 -0.50 -8.98
CA MET A 37 9.71 0.38 -8.06
C MET A 37 9.67 -0.23 -6.65
N GLY A 38 10.10 0.58 -5.68
CA GLY A 38 10.10 0.24 -4.26
C GLY A 38 8.82 0.70 -3.58
N SER A 39 8.48 1.97 -3.78
CA SER A 39 7.28 2.59 -3.22
C SER A 39 6.79 3.74 -4.10
N ILE A 40 5.54 4.13 -3.93
CA ILE A 40 4.93 5.29 -4.55
C ILE A 40 4.52 6.31 -3.48
N LEU A 41 4.65 7.60 -3.78
CA LEU A 41 4.01 8.68 -3.03
C LEU A 41 2.60 8.87 -3.57
N VAL A 42 1.61 8.92 -2.68
CA VAL A 42 0.22 9.16 -3.05
C VAL A 42 -0.36 10.30 -2.23
N GLU A 43 -1.38 10.97 -2.79
CA GLU A 43 -2.16 12.01 -2.13
C GLU A 43 -3.63 11.62 -2.09
N MET A 44 -4.20 11.61 -0.89
CA MET A 44 -5.63 11.43 -0.69
C MET A 44 -6.40 12.72 -1.01
N LYS A 45 -7.71 12.61 -1.19
CA LYS A 45 -8.62 13.75 -1.43
C LYS A 45 -8.54 14.85 -0.35
N ASN A 46 -8.14 14.49 0.86
CA ASN A 46 -7.95 15.41 1.99
C ASN A 46 -6.55 16.10 2.01
N GLY A 47 -5.73 15.92 0.98
CA GLY A 47 -4.39 16.51 0.86
C GLY A 47 -3.29 15.78 1.64
N ILE A 48 -3.61 14.68 2.34
CA ILE A 48 -2.61 13.91 3.08
C ILE A 48 -1.76 13.11 2.10
N ARG A 49 -0.44 13.31 2.21
CA ARG A 49 0.57 12.60 1.41
C ARG A 49 1.27 11.53 2.23
N PHE A 50 1.36 10.32 1.68
CA PHE A 50 2.08 9.22 2.31
C PHE A 50 2.63 8.24 1.27
N LYS A 51 3.55 7.38 1.71
CA LYS A 51 4.18 6.39 0.85
C LYS A 51 3.52 5.03 1.00
N ILE A 52 3.29 4.34 -0.13
CA ILE A 52 2.87 2.94 -0.17
C ILE A 52 3.99 2.12 -0.79
N GLY A 53 4.51 1.16 -0.03
CA GLY A 53 5.61 0.28 -0.46
C GLY A 53 5.26 -1.20 -0.53
N THR A 54 4.04 -1.58 -0.15
CA THR A 54 3.56 -2.97 -0.05
C THR A 54 2.25 -3.15 -0.80
N GLY A 55 1.88 -4.39 -1.11
CA GLY A 55 0.68 -4.72 -1.89
C GLY A 55 0.91 -4.85 -3.40
N PHE A 56 2.10 -4.50 -3.89
CA PHE A 56 2.47 -4.66 -5.30
C PHE A 56 2.98 -6.07 -5.62
N THR A 57 2.46 -6.63 -6.70
CA THR A 57 3.02 -7.78 -7.39
C THR A 57 4.36 -7.44 -8.05
N ASP A 58 5.15 -8.47 -8.39
CA ASP A 58 6.42 -8.27 -9.08
C ASP A 58 6.23 -7.59 -10.46
N LYS A 59 5.10 -7.86 -11.14
CA LYS A 59 4.73 -7.21 -12.42
C LYS A 59 4.47 -5.72 -12.24
N GLU A 60 3.69 -5.33 -11.22
CA GLU A 60 3.41 -3.92 -10.91
C GLU A 60 4.66 -3.17 -10.43
N ARG A 61 5.66 -3.86 -9.87
CA ARG A 61 6.94 -3.21 -9.56
C ARG A 61 7.76 -2.89 -10.80
N ASN A 62 7.68 -3.74 -11.82
CA ASN A 62 8.38 -3.53 -13.09
C ASN A 62 7.65 -2.48 -13.94
N SER A 63 6.31 -2.47 -13.89
CA SER A 63 5.45 -1.50 -14.56
C SER A 63 4.54 -0.81 -13.53
N PRO A 64 5.05 0.20 -12.80
CA PRO A 64 4.28 0.86 -11.75
C PRO A 64 3.09 1.66 -12.30
N PRO A 65 2.00 1.82 -11.52
CA PRO A 65 0.89 2.70 -11.87
C PRO A 65 1.41 4.10 -12.21
N PRO A 66 1.04 4.72 -13.34
CA PRO A 66 1.63 6.00 -13.73
C PRO A 66 1.25 7.13 -12.76
N VAL A 67 2.11 8.15 -12.68
CA VAL A 67 1.81 9.38 -11.93
C VAL A 67 0.53 10.02 -12.48
N GLY A 68 -0.35 10.48 -11.59
CA GLY A 68 -1.69 11.00 -11.91
C GLY A 68 -2.80 9.95 -11.85
N THR A 69 -2.46 8.66 -11.76
CA THR A 69 -3.45 7.58 -11.68
C THR A 69 -4.09 7.53 -10.29
N ILE A 70 -5.40 7.25 -10.24
CA ILE A 70 -6.10 6.97 -8.99
C ILE A 70 -5.96 5.49 -8.66
N ILE A 71 -5.52 5.20 -7.44
CA ILE A 71 -5.39 3.84 -6.92
C ILE A 71 -6.30 3.65 -5.71
N THR A 72 -6.71 2.41 -5.47
CA THR A 72 -7.33 2.00 -4.22
C THR A 72 -6.27 1.35 -3.32
N PHE A 73 -6.25 1.71 -2.05
CA PHE A 73 -5.40 1.10 -1.04
C PHE A 73 -6.22 0.69 0.17
N LYS A 74 -5.76 -0.32 0.90
CA LYS A 74 -6.34 -0.69 2.21
C LYS A 74 -5.45 -0.25 3.36
N TYR A 75 -6.06 -0.01 4.52
CA TYR A 75 -5.38 0.40 5.74
C TYR A 75 -6.14 -0.09 7.00
N TYR A 76 -5.51 0.00 8.16
CA TYR A 76 -6.05 -0.51 9.43
C TYR A 76 -6.16 0.62 10.47
N GLY A 77 -6.96 1.64 10.16
CA GLY A 77 -7.12 2.87 10.93
C GLY A 77 -6.10 3.96 10.61
N LEU A 78 -6.29 5.14 11.19
CA LEU A 78 -5.47 6.33 10.94
C LEU A 78 -4.49 6.64 12.08
N THR A 79 -3.43 7.39 11.80
CA THR A 79 -2.60 8.05 12.82
C THR A 79 -3.31 9.30 13.36
N LYS A 80 -2.76 9.89 14.43
CA LYS A 80 -3.28 11.17 14.98
C LYS A 80 -3.25 12.30 13.94
N SER A 81 -2.34 12.22 12.98
CA SER A 81 -2.20 13.16 11.86
C SER A 81 -3.04 12.79 10.64
N GLY A 82 -3.94 11.79 10.75
CA GLY A 82 -4.81 11.35 9.67
C GLY A 82 -4.15 10.44 8.62
N VAL A 83 -2.88 10.03 8.81
CA VAL A 83 -2.18 9.17 7.85
C VAL A 83 -2.65 7.72 7.99
N PRO A 84 -3.00 7.02 6.89
CA PRO A 84 -3.39 5.62 6.94
C PRO A 84 -2.31 4.70 7.51
N LYS A 85 -2.66 3.88 8.50
CA LYS A 85 -1.75 2.90 9.12
C LYS A 85 -1.73 1.60 8.33
N PHE A 86 -0.53 1.06 8.16
CA PHE A 86 -0.31 -0.21 7.45
C PHE A 86 -0.93 -0.20 6.04
N ALA A 87 -0.84 0.94 5.36
CA ALA A 87 -1.37 1.12 4.03
C ALA A 87 -0.70 0.16 3.04
N SER A 88 -1.52 -0.51 2.23
CA SER A 88 -1.06 -1.41 1.17
C SER A 88 -1.89 -1.23 -0.09
N PHE A 89 -1.22 -1.26 -1.24
CA PHE A 89 -1.86 -1.15 -2.54
C PHE A 89 -2.83 -2.32 -2.76
N LEU A 90 -3.99 -2.03 -3.36
CA LEU A 90 -4.97 -3.04 -3.78
C LEU A 90 -5.04 -3.13 -5.30
N ARG A 91 -5.38 -2.03 -5.97
CA ARG A 91 -5.59 -1.99 -7.42
C ARG A 91 -5.54 -0.58 -7.97
N VAL A 92 -5.34 -0.47 -9.28
CA VAL A 92 -5.60 0.77 -10.03
C VAL A 92 -7.10 0.91 -10.23
N ARG A 93 -7.63 2.13 -10.11
CA ARG A 93 -9.03 2.43 -10.43
C ARG A 93 -9.14 2.70 -11.93
N GLU A 94 -9.89 1.88 -12.64
CA GLU A 94 -10.25 2.14 -14.04
C GLU A 94 -11.31 3.24 -14.09
N GLN A 95 -11.06 4.27 -14.92
CA GLN A 95 -12.10 5.20 -15.34
C GLN A 95 -12.76 4.60 -16.58
N PHE A 96 -14.05 4.28 -16.47
CA PHE A 96 -14.89 3.89 -17.59
C PHE A 96 -15.41 5.12 -18.34
#